data_AF-A0A0T1Q4B7-F1
#
_entry.id   AF-A0A0T1Q4B7-F1
#
_cell.length_a   1.000
_cell.length_b   1.000
_cell.length_c   1.000
_cell.angle_alpha   90.00
_cell.angle_beta   90.00
_cell.angle_gamma   90.00
#
_symmetry.space_group_name_H-M   'P 1'
#
loop_
_entity.id
_entity.type
_entity.pdbx_description
1 polymer ?
#
loop_
_entity_poly.entity_id
_entity_poly.type
_entity_poly.pdbx_seq_one_letter_code
_entity_poly.pdbx_strand_id
1 'polypeptide(L)'
;MRTDIFARLDREPEPPKIEVPRMTRTRLALFGGTSAFYLAIVVAVLLSTWLVTLDWKIMLFRPYQQWPEIHGFLDYYVVLGQRGPTAVMVAAWLGWRSWRQHTLRPLLCLGAALLLLNVSVGAVKLGLGRLGPHYATQVGSAELFAGGDIFPSGHTANAVVTWGILAYLATTPRARRYLSALSAVVALGVGLTTVYLGTHWLSDVLLGWAAGLLVLLALPWCEPVLAVAESWILALRDRLLDRLRDRRRLVPSLPVASGGPRPGFFPQRPTGAEEPVRETVGVARGRAPATRG
;
A
#
# COMPACT_ATOMS: atom_id res chain seq x y z
N MET A 1 0.03 -24.54 23.88
CA MET A 1 -0.16 -23.07 23.95
C MET A 1 0.52 -22.35 22.77
N ARG A 2 0.33 -22.84 21.53
CA ARG A 2 0.97 -22.32 20.30
C ARG A 2 -0.06 -21.98 19.20
N THR A 3 -1.35 -22.00 19.56
CA THR A 3 -2.49 -21.98 18.62
C THR A 3 -3.17 -20.61 18.51
N ASP A 4 -2.99 -19.69 19.46
CA ASP A 4 -3.74 -18.42 19.45
C ASP A 4 -3.13 -17.32 18.57
N ILE A 5 -1.81 -17.33 18.34
CA ILE A 5 -1.16 -16.31 17.49
C ILE A 5 -1.52 -16.52 16.02
N PHE A 6 -1.54 -17.78 15.55
CA PHE A 6 -1.92 -18.11 14.19
C PHE A 6 -3.42 -17.98 13.96
N ALA A 7 -4.26 -18.33 14.94
CA ALA A 7 -5.70 -18.08 14.87
C ALA A 7 -6.03 -16.57 14.75
N ARG A 8 -5.22 -15.69 15.37
CA ARG A 8 -5.33 -14.24 15.19
C ARG A 8 -4.86 -13.74 13.83
N LEU A 9 -4.14 -14.55 13.03
CA LEU A 9 -3.70 -14.25 11.67
C LEU A 9 -4.63 -14.85 10.59
N ASP A 10 -5.54 -15.75 10.98
CA ASP A 10 -6.55 -16.31 10.09
C ASP A 10 -7.52 -15.26 9.56
N ARG A 11 -8.16 -15.60 8.44
CA ARG A 11 -9.14 -14.74 7.78
C ARG A 11 -10.34 -14.54 8.69
N GLU A 12 -10.90 -13.32 8.73
CA GLU A 12 -12.09 -13.07 9.54
C GLU A 12 -13.25 -13.94 9.03
N PRO A 13 -13.94 -14.68 9.92
CA PRO A 13 -14.92 -15.69 9.50
C PRO A 13 -16.13 -15.07 8.78
N GLU A 14 -16.47 -13.82 9.08
CA GLU A 14 -17.48 -13.06 8.35
C GLU A 14 -16.91 -11.74 7.83
N PRO A 15 -17.22 -11.35 6.57
CA PRO A 15 -16.85 -10.06 6.06
C PRO A 15 -17.53 -8.95 6.89
N PRO A 16 -16.82 -7.89 7.28
CA PRO A 16 -17.41 -6.81 8.05
C PRO A 16 -18.55 -6.15 7.27
N LYS A 17 -19.67 -5.83 7.94
CA LYS A 17 -20.71 -4.96 7.39
C LYS A 17 -20.15 -3.55 7.24
N ILE A 18 -19.60 -3.27 6.07
CA ILE A 18 -19.05 -1.96 5.74
C ILE A 18 -20.19 -1.07 5.25
N GLU A 19 -20.54 -0.06 6.04
CA GLU A 19 -21.39 1.02 5.54
C GLU A 19 -20.58 1.92 4.61
N VAL A 20 -21.11 2.13 3.42
CA VAL A 20 -20.50 3.04 2.44
C VAL A 20 -20.63 4.48 2.96
N PRO A 21 -19.52 5.22 3.12
CA PRO A 21 -19.56 6.60 3.59
C PRO A 21 -20.41 7.45 2.65
N ARG A 22 -21.46 8.08 3.18
CA ARG A 22 -22.26 9.07 2.43
C ARG A 22 -21.73 10.47 2.67
N MET A 23 -21.93 11.36 1.70
CA MET A 23 -21.60 12.78 1.84
C MET A 23 -22.45 13.40 2.96
N THR A 24 -21.76 13.96 3.96
CA THR A 24 -22.39 14.72 5.03
C THR A 24 -22.32 16.22 4.73
N ARG A 25 -23.25 17.01 5.29
CA ARG A 25 -23.23 18.48 5.15
C ARG A 25 -21.91 19.08 5.63
N THR A 26 -21.34 18.55 6.71
CA THR A 26 -20.03 18.97 7.24
C THR A 26 -18.92 18.71 6.24
N ARG A 27 -18.89 17.54 5.58
CA ARG A 27 -17.89 17.21 4.56
C ARG A 27 -18.02 18.10 3.34
N LEU A 28 -19.24 18.41 2.90
CA LEU A 28 -19.49 19.35 1.80
C LEU A 28 -19.01 20.77 2.15
N ALA A 29 -19.26 21.24 3.37
CA ALA A 29 -18.75 22.52 3.83
C ALA A 29 -17.21 22.56 3.88
N LEU A 30 -16.58 21.49 4.37
CA LEU A 30 -15.12 21.35 4.37
C LEU A 30 -14.56 21.30 2.93
N PHE A 31 -15.23 20.59 2.02
CA PHE A 31 -14.84 20.54 0.62
C PHE A 31 -14.92 21.93 -0.02
N GLY A 32 -16.06 22.62 0.11
CA GLY A 32 -16.25 23.97 -0.41
C GLY A 32 -15.26 24.99 0.17
N GLY A 33 -15.03 24.95 1.49
CA GLY A 33 -14.04 25.81 2.14
C GLY A 33 -12.61 25.52 1.67
N THR A 34 -12.24 24.25 1.52
CA THR A 34 -10.93 23.85 1.01
C THR A 34 -10.76 24.24 -0.46
N SER A 35 -11.80 24.13 -1.28
CA SER A 35 -11.80 24.58 -2.68
C SER A 35 -11.64 26.09 -2.79
N ALA A 36 -12.32 26.86 -1.95
CA ALA A 36 -12.17 28.32 -1.90
C ALA A 36 -10.74 28.71 -1.47
N PHE A 37 -10.19 28.03 -0.45
CA PHE A 37 -8.80 28.23 -0.03
C PHE A 37 -7.80 27.86 -1.13
N TYR A 38 -8.02 26.74 -1.81
CA TYR A 38 -7.22 26.31 -2.96
C TYR A 38 -7.22 27.37 -4.06
N LEU A 39 -8.40 27.86 -4.46
CA LEU A 39 -8.53 28.89 -5.48
C LEU A 39 -7.87 30.20 -5.05
N ALA A 40 -8.02 30.59 -3.77
CA ALA A 40 -7.39 31.79 -3.24
C ALA A 40 -5.85 31.73 -3.34
N ILE A 41 -5.24 30.56 -3.08
CA ILE A 41 -3.80 30.36 -3.27
C ILE A 41 -3.42 30.50 -4.75
N VAL A 42 -4.16 29.83 -5.65
CA VAL A 42 -3.88 29.90 -7.10
C VAL A 42 -3.94 31.34 -7.58
N VAL A 43 -4.98 32.09 -7.20
CA VAL A 43 -5.13 33.52 -7.54
C VAL A 43 -4.01 34.35 -6.91
N ALA A 44 -3.66 34.11 -5.64
CA ALA A 44 -2.59 34.84 -4.97
C ALA A 44 -1.22 34.64 -5.63
N VAL A 45 -0.94 33.45 -6.17
CA VAL A 45 0.28 33.14 -6.92
C VAL A 45 0.24 33.76 -8.32
N LEU A 46 -0.88 33.63 -9.04
CA LEU A 46 -1.06 34.22 -10.38
C LEU A 46 -0.94 35.74 -10.37
N LEU A 47 -1.41 36.39 -9.30
CA LEU A 47 -1.33 37.84 -9.12
C LEU A 47 -0.03 38.29 -8.46
N SER A 48 0.95 37.40 -8.25
CA SER A 48 2.25 37.69 -7.62
C SER A 48 2.13 38.51 -6.33
N THR A 49 1.16 38.15 -5.49
CA THR A 49 0.86 38.88 -4.25
C THR A 49 1.92 38.69 -3.17
N TRP A 50 1.66 39.17 -1.95
CA TRP A 50 2.50 38.97 -0.77
C TRP A 50 2.91 37.51 -0.53
N LEU A 51 2.10 36.53 -1.00
CA LEU A 51 2.42 35.11 -0.88
C LEU A 51 3.66 34.73 -1.69
N VAL A 52 3.81 35.27 -2.90
CA VAL A 52 5.03 35.07 -3.72
C VAL A 52 6.21 35.81 -3.08
N THR A 53 5.99 36.98 -2.49
CA THR A 53 7.06 37.64 -1.72
C THR A 53 7.51 36.80 -0.52
N LEU A 54 6.59 36.13 0.17
CA LEU A 54 6.89 35.24 1.29
C LEU A 54 7.67 34.01 0.81
N ASP A 55 7.28 33.40 -0.30
CA ASP A 55 8.01 32.31 -0.96
C ASP A 55 9.49 32.68 -1.17
N TRP A 56 9.74 33.86 -1.76
CA TRP A 56 11.09 34.37 -1.98
C TRP A 56 11.85 34.64 -0.69
N LYS A 57 11.20 35.24 0.33
CA LYS A 57 11.83 35.50 1.63
C LYS A 57 12.29 34.21 2.30
N ILE A 58 11.48 33.16 2.26
CA ILE A 58 11.83 31.86 2.85
C ILE A 58 12.96 31.20 2.07
N MET A 59 12.90 31.22 0.73
CA MET A 59 13.98 30.68 -0.10
C MET A 59 15.31 31.40 0.16
N LEU A 60 15.29 32.74 0.23
CA LEU A 60 16.49 33.54 0.46
C LEU A 60 17.05 33.39 1.88
N PHE A 61 16.22 33.05 2.87
CA PHE A 61 16.67 32.68 4.21
C PHE A 61 17.50 31.38 4.20
N ARG A 62 17.31 30.51 3.18
CA ARG A 62 18.01 29.23 2.98
C ARG A 62 18.03 28.37 4.25
N PRO A 63 16.86 27.87 4.72
CA PRO A 63 16.77 27.10 5.96
C PRO A 63 17.76 25.94 6.05
N TYR A 64 17.99 25.25 4.93
CA TYR A 64 18.95 24.15 4.82
C TYR A 64 20.41 24.52 5.14
N GLN A 65 20.78 25.80 5.04
CA GLN A 65 22.12 26.28 5.43
C GLN A 65 22.17 26.71 6.90
N GLN A 66 21.03 27.12 7.48
CA GLN A 66 20.96 27.62 8.85
C GLN A 66 20.99 26.48 9.87
N TRP A 67 20.44 25.31 9.52
CA TRP A 67 20.30 24.16 10.42
C TRP A 67 20.80 22.86 9.80
N PRO A 68 22.08 22.77 9.39
CA PRO A 68 22.61 21.61 8.67
C PRO A 68 22.48 20.29 9.45
N GLU A 69 22.38 20.33 10.77
CA GLU A 69 22.33 19.15 11.64
C GLU A 69 21.07 18.31 11.39
N ILE A 70 19.94 18.95 11.07
CA ILE A 70 18.66 18.25 10.84
C ILE A 70 18.48 17.82 9.38
N HIS A 71 19.36 18.26 8.48
CA HIS A 71 19.24 18.02 7.04
C HIS A 71 19.15 16.52 6.70
N GLY A 72 20.07 15.71 7.23
CA GLY A 72 20.08 14.27 6.96
C GLY A 72 18.81 13.56 7.44
N PHE A 73 18.26 13.92 8.61
CA PHE A 73 16.99 13.37 9.08
C PHE A 73 15.83 13.76 8.15
N LEU A 74 15.80 15.02 7.73
CA LEU A 74 14.74 15.56 6.88
C LEU A 74 14.77 14.97 5.45
N ASP A 75 15.95 14.64 4.92
CA ASP A 75 16.08 13.91 3.65
C ASP A 75 15.44 12.51 3.70
N TYR A 76 15.57 11.79 4.81
CA TYR A 76 14.84 10.53 4.98
C TYR A 76 13.35 10.76 5.24
N TYR A 77 13.01 11.82 5.98
CA TYR A 77 11.64 12.13 6.34
C TYR A 77 10.79 12.47 5.11
N VAL A 78 11.33 13.22 4.13
CA VAL A 78 10.60 13.60 2.91
C VAL A 78 10.22 12.41 2.03
N VAL A 79 10.91 11.27 2.17
CA VAL A 79 10.56 10.00 1.50
C VAL A 79 9.15 9.54 1.90
N LEU A 80 8.65 9.91 3.08
CA LEU A 80 7.27 9.65 3.49
C LEU A 80 6.22 10.41 2.66
N GLY A 81 6.65 11.35 1.80
CA GLY A 81 5.83 11.98 0.76
C GLY A 81 6.02 11.40 -0.63
N GLN A 82 7.02 10.54 -0.85
CA GLN A 82 7.25 9.95 -2.17
C GLN A 82 6.21 8.88 -2.46
N ARG A 83 5.54 9.02 -3.62
CA ARG A 83 4.46 8.11 -4.03
C ARG A 83 4.90 6.65 -4.06
N GLY A 84 6.07 6.34 -4.63
CA GLY A 84 6.53 4.96 -4.81
C GLY A 84 6.63 4.20 -3.47
N PRO A 85 7.57 4.58 -2.59
CA PRO A 85 7.77 3.89 -1.31
C PRO A 85 6.52 3.88 -0.43
N THR A 86 5.82 5.01 -0.31
CA THR A 86 4.67 5.12 0.59
C THR A 86 3.44 4.39 0.06
N ALA A 87 3.17 4.43 -1.24
CA ALA A 87 2.06 3.68 -1.82
C ALA A 87 2.31 2.18 -1.74
N VAL A 88 3.54 1.70 -1.94
CA VAL A 88 3.87 0.27 -1.77
C VAL A 88 3.66 -0.16 -0.33
N MET A 89 4.15 0.60 0.64
CA MET A 89 4.00 0.29 2.07
C MET A 89 2.52 0.28 2.49
N VAL A 90 1.75 1.32 2.11
CA VAL A 90 0.33 1.42 2.43
C VAL A 90 -0.48 0.36 1.68
N ALA A 91 -0.16 0.08 0.42
CA ALA A 91 -0.82 -0.98 -0.36
C ALA A 91 -0.53 -2.37 0.22
N ALA A 92 0.68 -2.63 0.72
CA ALA A 92 1.00 -3.90 1.38
C ALA A 92 0.13 -4.08 2.64
N TRP A 93 0.03 -3.04 3.48
CA TRP A 93 -0.82 -3.09 4.67
C TRP A 93 -2.32 -3.20 4.33
N LEU A 94 -2.80 -2.41 3.37
CA LEU A 94 -4.19 -2.46 2.90
C LEU A 94 -4.50 -3.76 2.15
N GLY A 95 -3.52 -4.37 1.51
CA GLY A 95 -3.62 -5.66 0.84
C GLY A 95 -3.74 -6.80 1.84
N TRP A 96 -2.92 -6.80 2.90
CA TRP A 96 -3.08 -7.70 4.03
C TRP A 96 -4.46 -7.52 4.68
N ARG A 97 -4.89 -6.28 4.90
CA ARG A 97 -6.22 -5.96 5.44
C ARG A 97 -7.35 -6.41 4.49
N SER A 98 -7.19 -6.19 3.19
CA SER A 98 -8.14 -6.61 2.15
C SER A 98 -8.30 -8.13 2.14
N TRP A 99 -7.20 -8.87 2.24
CA TRP A 99 -7.21 -10.32 2.38
C TRP A 99 -7.96 -10.74 3.65
N ARG A 100 -7.65 -10.15 4.80
CA ARG A 100 -8.30 -10.41 6.09
C ARG A 100 -9.80 -10.20 6.08
N GLN A 101 -10.25 -9.10 5.46
CA GLN A 101 -11.65 -8.66 5.47
C GLN A 101 -12.48 -9.18 4.28
N HIS A 102 -11.90 -10.00 3.41
CA HIS A 102 -12.55 -10.53 2.19
C HIS A 102 -13.07 -9.46 1.21
N THR A 103 -12.53 -8.24 1.27
CA THR A 103 -12.96 -7.11 0.44
C THR A 103 -11.77 -6.46 -0.26
N LEU A 104 -11.91 -6.08 -1.53
CA LEU A 104 -10.94 -5.30 -2.29
C LEU A 104 -11.09 -3.79 -2.06
N ARG A 105 -12.14 -3.35 -1.36
CA ARG A 105 -12.44 -1.95 -1.09
C ARG A 105 -11.23 -1.13 -0.59
N PRO A 106 -10.42 -1.58 0.38
CA PRO A 106 -9.27 -0.80 0.85
C PRO A 106 -8.27 -0.46 -0.27
N LEU A 107 -7.98 -1.44 -1.14
CA LEU A 107 -7.08 -1.26 -2.27
C LEU A 107 -7.68 -0.41 -3.39
N LEU A 108 -8.98 -0.61 -3.68
CA LEU A 108 -9.70 0.20 -4.66
C LEU A 108 -9.80 1.67 -4.22
N CYS A 109 -10.04 1.94 -2.94
CA CYS A 109 -10.04 3.29 -2.39
C CYS A 109 -8.67 3.96 -2.51
N LEU A 110 -7.58 3.25 -2.21
CA LEU A 110 -6.21 3.78 -2.42
C LEU A 110 -5.96 4.08 -3.91
N GLY A 111 -6.28 3.13 -4.79
CA GLY A 111 -6.09 3.29 -6.23
C GLY A 111 -6.87 4.47 -6.80
N ALA A 112 -8.15 4.60 -6.43
CA ALA A 112 -9.00 5.71 -6.82
C ALA A 112 -8.47 7.05 -6.30
N ALA A 113 -8.04 7.12 -5.04
CA ALA A 113 -7.48 8.34 -4.47
C ALA A 113 -6.18 8.77 -5.18
N LEU A 114 -5.28 7.83 -5.47
CA LEU A 114 -4.05 8.11 -6.22
C LEU A 114 -4.32 8.51 -7.67
N LEU A 115 -5.34 7.92 -8.30
CA LEU A 115 -5.76 8.28 -9.65
C LEU A 115 -6.36 9.70 -9.68
N LEU A 116 -7.28 10.01 -8.76
CA LEU A 116 -7.86 11.34 -8.61
C LEU A 116 -6.78 12.40 -8.37
N LEU A 117 -5.81 12.07 -7.51
CA LEU A 117 -4.68 12.95 -7.25
C LEU A 117 -3.84 13.17 -8.50
N ASN A 118 -3.55 12.11 -9.27
CA ASN A 118 -2.78 12.22 -10.51
C ASN A 118 -3.50 13.07 -11.57
N VAL A 119 -4.82 12.87 -11.75
CA VAL A 119 -5.62 13.65 -12.69
C VAL A 119 -5.69 15.12 -12.26
N SER A 120 -5.98 15.39 -10.98
CA SER A 120 -6.12 16.77 -10.47
C SER A 120 -4.79 17.52 -10.42
N VAL A 121 -3.80 17.00 -9.69
CA VAL A 121 -2.47 17.64 -9.56
C VAL A 121 -1.73 17.64 -10.89
N GLY A 122 -1.82 16.55 -11.66
CA GLY A 122 -1.20 16.47 -12.98
C GLY A 122 -1.76 17.50 -13.95
N ALA A 123 -3.08 17.71 -13.97
CA ALA A 123 -3.69 18.75 -14.81
C ALA A 123 -3.20 20.15 -14.45
N VAL A 124 -3.10 20.47 -13.15
CA VAL A 124 -2.61 21.80 -12.71
C VAL A 124 -1.13 21.98 -13.03
N LYS A 125 -0.31 20.94 -12.85
CA LYS A 125 1.12 20.97 -13.23
C LYS A 125 1.30 21.27 -14.70
N LEU A 126 0.57 20.56 -15.57
CA LEU A 126 0.62 20.77 -17.02
C LEU A 126 0.08 22.16 -17.42
N GLY A 127 -0.90 22.68 -16.68
CA GLY A 127 -1.49 23.99 -16.97
C GLY A 127 -0.63 25.17 -16.54
N LEU A 128 0.07 25.10 -15.41
CA LEU A 128 0.73 26.25 -14.79
C LEU A 128 2.26 26.26 -14.91
N GLY A 129 2.90 25.11 -15.07
CA GLY A 129 4.29 25.06 -15.53
C GLY A 129 5.32 25.82 -14.65
N ARG A 130 5.20 25.79 -13.31
CA ARG A 130 6.02 26.62 -12.39
C ARG A 130 7.44 26.08 -12.21
N LEU A 131 8.47 26.94 -12.18
CA LEU A 131 9.85 26.56 -11.81
C LEU A 131 10.07 26.54 -10.30
N GLY A 132 10.92 25.60 -9.86
CA GLY A 132 11.28 25.43 -8.44
C GLY A 132 12.29 26.47 -7.96
N PRO A 133 12.44 26.64 -6.63
CA PRO A 133 13.30 27.67 -6.05
C PRO A 133 14.76 27.61 -6.52
N HIS A 134 15.27 26.41 -6.82
CA HIS A 134 16.66 26.21 -7.29
C HIS A 134 16.90 26.62 -8.76
N TYR A 135 15.84 26.69 -9.57
CA TYR A 135 15.89 27.02 -10.99
C TYR A 135 15.29 28.39 -11.30
N ALA A 136 14.76 29.08 -10.30
CA ALA A 136 14.18 30.41 -10.44
C ALA A 136 15.26 31.45 -10.72
N THR A 137 15.01 32.32 -11.69
CA THR A 137 15.99 33.29 -12.19
C THR A 137 15.58 34.74 -11.94
N GLN A 138 14.28 35.00 -11.70
CA GLN A 138 13.72 36.32 -11.54
C GLN A 138 13.11 36.49 -10.15
N VAL A 139 13.88 37.11 -9.24
CA VAL A 139 13.45 37.41 -7.87
C VAL A 139 12.16 38.24 -7.87
N GLY A 140 11.15 37.77 -7.15
CA GLY A 140 9.83 38.42 -7.04
C GLY A 140 8.82 37.96 -8.09
N SER A 141 9.23 37.19 -9.10
CA SER A 141 8.29 36.60 -10.07
C SER A 141 7.64 35.33 -9.50
N ALA A 142 6.48 34.94 -10.03
CA ALA A 142 5.83 33.68 -9.70
C ALA A 142 6.46 32.48 -10.44
N GLU A 143 7.34 32.72 -11.42
CA GLU A 143 7.99 31.70 -12.26
C GLU A 143 7.02 30.71 -12.92
N LEU A 144 5.80 31.17 -13.24
CA LEU A 144 4.77 30.38 -13.92
C LEU A 144 5.03 30.33 -15.43
N PHE A 145 4.58 29.24 -16.07
CA PHE A 145 4.72 28.99 -17.51
C PHE A 145 6.15 28.92 -18.03
N ALA A 146 7.12 28.69 -17.14
CA ALA A 146 8.54 28.59 -17.47
C ALA A 146 9.01 27.13 -17.65
N GLY A 147 8.05 26.21 -17.86
CA GLY A 147 8.32 24.80 -18.21
C GLY A 147 8.64 23.87 -17.05
N GLY A 148 8.48 24.32 -15.79
CA GLY A 148 8.68 23.48 -14.62
C GLY A 148 7.43 22.67 -14.22
N ASP A 149 7.58 21.66 -13.37
CA ASP A 149 6.50 20.74 -13.00
C ASP A 149 6.22 20.70 -11.48
N ILE A 150 6.66 21.73 -10.75
CA ILE A 150 6.71 21.70 -9.28
C ILE A 150 5.43 22.20 -8.59
N PHE A 151 4.55 22.91 -9.30
CA PHE A 151 3.30 23.46 -8.74
C PHE A 151 2.05 22.67 -9.18
N PRO A 152 1.25 22.12 -8.27
CA PRO A 152 1.44 22.04 -6.81
C PRO A 152 2.44 20.95 -6.38
N SER A 153 2.89 20.99 -5.12
CA SER A 153 3.83 20.00 -4.58
C SER A 153 3.23 18.59 -4.57
N GLY A 154 3.83 17.71 -5.36
CA GLY A 154 3.44 16.30 -5.45
C GLY A 154 3.73 15.52 -4.17
N HIS A 155 4.90 15.73 -3.55
CA HIS A 155 5.28 15.08 -2.30
C HIS A 155 4.27 15.37 -1.18
N THR A 156 3.90 16.63 -1.07
CA THR A 156 2.95 17.09 -0.06
C THR A 156 1.56 16.50 -0.29
N ALA A 157 1.05 16.57 -1.51
CA ALA A 157 -0.28 16.06 -1.82
C ALA A 157 -0.36 14.53 -1.71
N ASN A 158 0.70 13.82 -2.12
CA ASN A 158 0.83 12.38 -1.93
C ASN A 158 0.79 12.02 -0.45
N ALA A 159 1.56 12.70 0.41
CA ALA A 159 1.58 12.43 1.85
C ALA A 159 0.18 12.57 2.48
N VAL A 160 -0.57 13.61 2.12
CA VAL A 160 -1.95 13.76 2.61
C VAL A 160 -2.80 12.56 2.20
N VAL A 161 -2.76 12.16 0.92
CA VAL A 161 -3.60 11.08 0.41
C VAL A 161 -3.20 9.70 0.96
N THR A 162 -1.91 9.35 0.91
CA THR A 162 -1.41 8.01 1.28
C THR A 162 -1.53 7.75 2.78
N TRP A 163 -1.27 8.74 3.63
CA TRP A 163 -1.43 8.59 5.07
C TRP A 163 -2.87 8.81 5.50
N GLY A 164 -3.60 9.73 4.85
CA GLY A 164 -4.97 10.06 5.19
C GLY A 164 -5.96 8.96 4.84
N ILE A 165 -5.66 8.11 3.85
CA ILE A 165 -6.49 6.95 3.51
C ILE A 165 -6.61 5.97 4.68
N LEU A 166 -5.57 5.87 5.51
CA LEU A 166 -5.57 4.99 6.70
C LEU A 166 -6.63 5.46 7.69
N ALA A 167 -6.72 6.78 7.91
CA ALA A 167 -7.74 7.40 8.74
C ALA A 167 -9.14 7.27 8.12
N TYR A 168 -9.25 7.45 6.80
CA TYR A 168 -10.51 7.29 6.07
C TYR A 168 -11.08 5.88 6.19
N LEU A 169 -10.21 4.87 6.11
CA LEU A 169 -10.60 3.45 6.22
C LEU A 169 -10.66 2.95 7.66
N ALA A 170 -10.41 3.78 8.67
CA ALA A 170 -10.42 3.34 10.06
C ALA A 170 -11.85 2.98 10.52
N THR A 171 -12.01 1.79 11.11
CA THR A 171 -13.32 1.27 11.54
C THR A 171 -13.75 1.78 12.91
N THR A 172 -12.81 2.12 13.79
CA THR A 172 -13.11 2.60 15.14
C THR A 172 -12.87 4.11 15.28
N PRO A 173 -13.67 4.84 16.09
CA PRO A 173 -13.47 6.28 16.30
C PRO A 173 -12.09 6.61 16.88
N ARG A 174 -11.58 5.76 17.78
CA ARG A 174 -10.23 5.91 18.36
C ARG A 174 -9.15 5.77 17.30
N ALA A 175 -9.17 4.69 16.51
CA ALA A 175 -8.21 4.50 15.43
C ALA A 175 -8.27 5.63 14.42
N ARG A 176 -9.49 6.07 14.04
CA ARG A 176 -9.68 7.22 13.14
C ARG A 176 -9.02 8.49 13.68
N ARG A 177 -9.16 8.79 14.97
CA ARG A 177 -8.55 9.96 15.60
C ARG A 177 -7.02 9.88 15.58
N TYR A 178 -6.44 8.75 16.01
CA TYR A 178 -4.99 8.56 16.02
C TYR A 178 -4.39 8.59 14.62
N LEU A 179 -5.01 7.89 13.66
CA LEU A 179 -4.54 7.86 12.27
C LEU A 179 -4.70 9.23 11.59
N SER A 180 -5.74 10.00 11.92
CA SER A 180 -5.88 11.37 11.42
C SER A 180 -4.77 12.27 11.96
N ALA A 181 -4.46 12.17 13.25
CA ALA A 181 -3.37 12.94 13.87
C ALA A 181 -2.02 12.56 13.28
N LEU A 182 -1.74 11.24 13.16
CA LEU A 182 -0.51 10.74 12.52
C LEU A 182 -0.39 11.24 11.08
N SER A 183 -1.46 11.11 10.30
CA SER A 183 -1.49 11.59 8.92
C SER A 183 -1.26 13.09 8.82
N ALA A 184 -1.84 13.89 9.71
CA ALA A 184 -1.64 15.32 9.73
C ALA A 184 -0.19 15.68 10.06
N VAL A 185 0.39 15.06 11.09
CA VAL A 185 1.80 15.29 11.47
C VAL A 185 2.74 14.92 10.33
N VAL A 186 2.56 13.75 9.72
CA VAL A 186 3.41 13.31 8.60
C VAL A 186 3.25 14.21 7.39
N ALA A 187 2.01 14.53 6.98
CA ALA A 187 1.78 15.35 5.80
C ALA A 187 2.27 16.80 5.97
N LEU A 188 2.03 17.41 7.15
CA LEU A 188 2.53 18.74 7.47
C LEU A 188 4.05 18.74 7.55
N GLY A 189 4.64 17.75 8.22
CA GLY A 189 6.08 17.59 8.28
C GLY A 189 6.71 17.51 6.89
N VAL A 190 6.20 16.61 6.03
CA VAL A 190 6.74 16.40 4.68
C VAL A 190 6.69 17.69 3.87
N GLY A 191 5.57 18.42 3.94
CA GLY A 191 5.43 19.70 3.25
C GLY A 191 6.46 20.72 3.74
N LEU A 192 6.59 20.91 5.05
CA LEU A 192 7.58 21.82 5.61
C LEU A 192 9.01 21.40 5.28
N THR A 193 9.29 20.10 5.24
CA THR A 193 10.58 19.57 4.81
C THR A 193 10.90 19.97 3.37
N THR A 194 9.93 19.90 2.44
CA THR A 194 10.19 20.31 1.04
C THR A 194 10.53 21.80 0.91
N VAL A 195 9.94 22.65 1.76
CA VAL A 195 10.30 24.08 1.86
C VAL A 195 11.69 24.25 2.48
N TYR A 196 11.98 23.51 3.55
CA TYR A 196 13.29 23.54 4.23
C TYR A 196 14.43 23.17 3.27
N LEU A 197 14.26 22.09 2.49
CA LEU A 197 15.21 21.63 1.49
C LEU A 197 15.31 22.56 0.27
N GLY A 198 14.40 23.55 0.14
CA GLY A 198 14.38 24.48 -0.99
C GLY A 198 13.95 23.82 -2.31
N THR A 199 13.25 22.68 -2.25
CA THR A 199 12.76 21.97 -3.45
C THR A 199 11.42 22.51 -3.95
N HIS A 200 10.62 23.07 -3.04
CA HIS A 200 9.30 23.64 -3.32
C HIS A 200 9.13 25.00 -2.62
N TRP A 201 8.33 25.87 -3.23
CA TRP A 201 7.88 27.10 -2.59
C TRP A 201 6.83 26.79 -1.51
N LEU A 202 6.66 27.68 -0.53
CA LEU A 202 5.66 27.50 0.52
C LEU A 202 4.24 27.44 -0.07
N SER A 203 3.94 28.29 -1.06
CA SER A 203 2.64 28.27 -1.75
C SER A 203 2.37 26.95 -2.49
N ASP A 204 3.39 26.28 -3.05
CA ASP A 204 3.23 24.96 -3.68
C ASP A 204 2.81 23.91 -2.67
N VAL A 205 3.36 24.01 -1.45
CA VAL A 205 3.10 23.11 -0.33
C VAL A 205 1.70 23.34 0.22
N LEU A 206 1.30 24.60 0.43
CA LEU A 206 -0.07 24.94 0.84
C LEU A 206 -1.10 24.40 -0.16
N LEU A 207 -0.83 24.57 -1.46
CA LEU A 207 -1.70 24.07 -2.51
C LEU A 207 -1.69 22.54 -2.57
N GLY A 208 -0.54 21.90 -2.34
CA GLY A 208 -0.42 20.44 -2.23
C GLY A 208 -1.22 19.85 -1.08
N TRP A 209 -1.20 20.48 0.11
CA TRP A 209 -2.02 20.05 1.24
C TRP A 209 -3.51 20.16 0.93
N ALA A 210 -3.93 21.29 0.36
CA ALA A 210 -5.31 21.51 -0.05
C ALA A 210 -5.75 20.49 -1.13
N ALA A 211 -4.91 20.23 -2.15
CA ALA A 211 -5.19 19.23 -3.19
C ALA A 211 -5.43 17.83 -2.61
N GLY A 212 -4.52 17.37 -1.76
CA GLY A 212 -4.64 16.05 -1.14
C GLY A 212 -5.88 15.94 -0.24
N LEU A 213 -6.20 17.00 0.49
CA LEU A 213 -7.40 17.06 1.33
C LEU A 213 -8.67 17.02 0.48
N LEU A 214 -8.72 17.77 -0.63
CA LEU A 214 -9.86 17.73 -1.56
C LEU A 214 -10.09 16.33 -2.12
N VAL A 215 -9.04 15.60 -2.47
CA VAL A 215 -9.14 14.20 -2.93
C VAL A 215 -9.76 13.30 -1.85
N LEU A 216 -9.30 13.39 -0.60
CA LEU A 216 -9.86 12.60 0.51
C LEU A 216 -11.31 12.98 0.84
N LEU A 217 -11.64 14.27 0.75
CA LEU A 217 -12.99 14.76 0.94
C LEU A 217 -13.91 14.28 -0.18
N ALA A 218 -13.41 14.19 -1.41
CA ALA A 218 -14.13 13.76 -2.60
C ALA A 218 -14.34 12.24 -2.71
N LEU A 219 -13.50 11.45 -2.06
CA LEU A 219 -13.49 9.98 -2.18
C LEU A 219 -14.86 9.29 -1.97
N PRO A 220 -15.76 9.73 -1.07
CA PRO A 220 -17.11 9.18 -0.95
C PRO A 220 -17.95 9.25 -2.22
N TRP A 221 -17.71 10.21 -3.13
CA TRP A 221 -18.39 10.22 -4.44
C TRP A 221 -17.97 9.07 -5.33
N CYS A 222 -16.75 8.54 -5.15
CA CYS A 222 -16.26 7.39 -5.91
C CYS A 222 -16.71 6.06 -5.32
N GLU A 223 -17.05 5.99 -4.03
CA GLU A 223 -17.41 4.73 -3.35
C GLU A 223 -18.51 3.91 -4.05
N PRO A 224 -19.61 4.48 -4.60
CA PRO A 224 -20.60 3.71 -5.33
C PRO A 224 -20.00 3.00 -6.57
N VAL A 225 -19.12 3.71 -7.28
CA VAL A 225 -18.41 3.16 -8.45
C VAL A 225 -17.42 2.08 -8.01
N LEU A 226 -16.74 2.27 -6.88
CA LEU A 226 -15.80 1.29 -6.33
C LEU A 226 -16.53 0.01 -5.86
N ALA A 227 -17.71 0.14 -5.27
CA ALA A 227 -18.53 -1.01 -4.86
C ALA A 227 -19.01 -1.82 -6.08
N VAL A 228 -19.44 -1.13 -7.14
CA VAL A 228 -19.77 -1.78 -8.41
C VAL A 228 -18.52 -2.48 -8.97
N ALA A 229 -17.39 -1.78 -9.08
CA ALA A 229 -16.14 -2.36 -9.57
C ALA A 229 -15.70 -3.59 -8.77
N GLU A 230 -15.80 -3.56 -7.43
CA GLU A 230 -15.48 -4.68 -6.56
C GLU A 230 -16.33 -5.91 -6.88
N SER A 231 -17.66 -5.74 -6.95
CA SER A 231 -18.58 -6.86 -7.27
C SER A 231 -18.30 -7.45 -8.65
N TRP A 232 -18.00 -6.61 -9.65
CA TRP A 232 -17.58 -7.06 -10.99
C TRP A 232 -16.27 -7.84 -10.95
N ILE A 233 -15.26 -7.34 -10.24
CA ILE A 233 -13.94 -8.00 -10.14
C ILE A 233 -14.06 -9.36 -9.45
N LEU A 234 -14.79 -9.43 -8.34
CA LEU A 234 -15.01 -10.68 -7.62
C LEU A 234 -15.80 -11.69 -8.47
N ALA A 235 -16.87 -11.25 -9.14
CA ALA A 235 -17.64 -12.11 -10.03
C ALA A 235 -16.84 -12.58 -11.25
N LEU A 236 -15.91 -11.77 -11.77
CA LEU A 236 -15.00 -12.17 -12.83
C LEU A 236 -13.99 -13.20 -12.34
N ARG A 237 -13.38 -12.98 -11.17
CA ARG A 237 -12.46 -13.92 -10.53
C ARG A 237 -13.12 -15.27 -10.34
N ASP A 238 -14.34 -15.29 -9.80
CA ASP A 238 -15.06 -16.55 -9.51
C ASP A 238 -15.38 -17.29 -10.82
N ARG A 239 -15.86 -16.58 -11.86
CA ARG A 239 -16.05 -17.16 -13.20
C ARG A 239 -14.76 -17.74 -13.80
N LEU A 240 -13.63 -17.08 -13.63
CA LEU A 240 -12.34 -17.58 -14.13
C LEU A 240 -11.87 -18.81 -13.36
N LEU A 241 -12.01 -18.81 -12.03
CA LEU A 241 -11.66 -19.96 -11.19
C LEU A 241 -12.53 -21.17 -11.50
N ASP A 242 -13.82 -20.98 -11.75
CA ASP A 242 -14.73 -22.07 -12.12
C ASP A 242 -14.37 -22.65 -13.49
N ARG A 243 -14.08 -21.81 -14.49
CA ARG A 243 -13.56 -22.28 -15.80
C ARG A 243 -12.26 -23.08 -15.67
N LEU A 244 -11.36 -22.67 -14.78
CA LEU A 244 -10.11 -23.40 -14.53
C LEU A 244 -10.35 -24.73 -13.82
N ARG A 245 -11.31 -24.78 -12.89
CA ARG A 245 -11.73 -26.01 -12.21
C ARG A 245 -12.40 -26.99 -13.17
N ASP A 246 -13.28 -26.50 -14.05
CA ASP A 246 -13.93 -27.31 -15.07
C ASP A 246 -12.92 -27.89 -16.05
N ARG A 247 -11.93 -27.09 -16.49
CA ARG A 247 -10.80 -27.59 -17.29
C ARG A 247 -10.01 -28.68 -16.57
N ARG A 248 -9.76 -28.56 -15.27
CA ARG A 248 -9.08 -29.59 -14.47
C ARG A 248 -9.91 -30.85 -14.28
N ARG A 249 -11.24 -30.74 -14.18
CA ARG A 249 -12.15 -31.89 -14.11
C ARG A 249 -12.28 -32.64 -15.43
N LEU A 250 -12.14 -31.94 -16.55
CA LEU A 250 -12.19 -32.51 -17.90
C LEU A 250 -10.89 -33.24 -18.30
N VAL A 251 -9.78 -33.04 -17.60
CA VAL A 251 -8.61 -33.92 -17.71
C VAL A 251 -8.94 -35.18 -16.91
N PRO A 252 -9.18 -36.34 -17.55
CA PRO A 252 -9.41 -37.57 -16.81
C PRO A 252 -8.18 -37.80 -15.93
N SER A 253 -8.38 -38.02 -14.63
CA SER A 253 -7.35 -38.69 -13.84
C SER A 253 -7.09 -40.01 -14.56
N LEU A 254 -5.91 -40.16 -15.17
CA LEU A 254 -5.46 -41.45 -15.70
C LEU A 254 -5.77 -42.48 -14.62
N PRO A 255 -6.51 -43.56 -14.93
CA PRO A 255 -6.81 -44.56 -13.92
C PRO A 255 -5.48 -44.99 -13.33
N VAL A 256 -5.31 -44.78 -12.03
CA VAL A 256 -4.23 -45.41 -11.29
C VAL A 256 -4.43 -46.89 -11.56
N ALA A 257 -3.53 -47.48 -12.36
CA ALA A 257 -3.55 -48.90 -12.63
C ALA A 257 -3.52 -49.58 -11.26
N SER A 258 -4.67 -50.10 -10.84
CA SER A 258 -4.78 -51.02 -9.72
C SER A 258 -3.76 -52.11 -10.01
N GLY A 259 -2.70 -52.17 -9.22
CA GLY A 259 -1.56 -53.05 -9.46
C GLY A 259 -2.04 -54.49 -9.66
N GLY A 260 -2.09 -54.92 -10.91
CA GLY A 260 -2.17 -56.34 -11.24
C GLY A 260 -0.92 -57.05 -10.72
N PRO A 261 -0.99 -58.36 -10.43
CA PRO A 261 0.14 -59.10 -9.88
C PRO A 261 1.32 -58.98 -10.84
N ARG A 262 2.44 -58.41 -10.37
CA ARG A 262 3.69 -58.41 -11.13
C ARG A 262 4.13 -59.87 -11.27
N PRO A 263 4.42 -60.38 -12.47
CA PRO A 263 5.02 -61.70 -12.62
C PRO A 263 6.39 -61.67 -11.94
N GLY A 264 6.53 -62.40 -10.83
CA GLY A 264 7.83 -62.63 -10.21
C GLY A 264 8.68 -63.46 -11.16
N PHE A 265 9.75 -62.86 -11.69
CA PHE A 265 10.82 -63.62 -12.33
C PHE A 265 11.56 -64.39 -11.22
N PHE A 266 11.16 -65.64 -10.99
CA PHE A 266 11.96 -66.58 -10.21
C PHE A 266 13.01 -67.20 -11.14
N PRO A 267 14.31 -67.03 -10.88
CA PRO A 267 15.33 -67.80 -11.59
C PRO A 267 15.19 -69.28 -11.21
N GLN A 268 14.91 -70.15 -12.19
CA GLN A 268 14.98 -71.59 -12.00
C GLN A 268 16.43 -71.99 -11.71
N ARG A 269 16.66 -72.61 -10.55
CA ARG A 269 17.95 -73.21 -10.17
C ARG A 269 18.03 -74.60 -10.83
N PRO A 270 19.11 -74.96 -11.55
CA PRO A 270 19.22 -76.29 -12.14
C PRO A 270 19.38 -77.34 -11.04
N THR A 271 18.59 -78.41 -11.12
CA THR A 271 18.69 -79.60 -10.31
C THR A 271 19.87 -80.47 -10.76
N GLY A 272 20.78 -80.78 -9.83
CA GLY A 272 21.67 -81.94 -9.92
C GLY A 272 23.16 -81.62 -9.78
N ALA A 273 23.70 -81.84 -8.58
CA ALA A 273 24.90 -82.65 -8.30
C ALA A 273 25.42 -82.40 -6.86
N GLU A 274 25.29 -83.44 -6.05
CA GLU A 274 26.18 -83.91 -4.97
C GLU A 274 26.57 -82.98 -3.78
N GLU A 275 26.10 -83.39 -2.60
CA GLU A 275 26.61 -83.10 -1.25
C GLU A 275 28.06 -83.59 -1.06
N PRO A 276 28.85 -82.98 -0.14
CA PRO A 276 28.92 -83.57 1.21
C PRO A 276 29.09 -82.59 2.40
N VAL A 277 28.26 -82.81 3.41
CA VAL A 277 28.58 -83.16 4.83
C VAL A 277 29.34 -82.16 5.76
N ARG A 278 28.76 -82.06 6.98
CA ARG A 278 29.23 -81.58 8.31
C ARG A 278 29.23 -80.06 8.52
N GLU A 279 28.75 -79.51 9.64
CA GLU A 279 28.79 -80.00 11.02
C GLU A 279 27.71 -79.29 11.87
N THR A 280 27.08 -80.00 12.80
CA THR A 280 26.12 -79.45 13.78
C THR A 280 26.77 -79.30 15.14
N VAL A 281 26.78 -78.08 15.70
CA VAL A 281 27.04 -77.86 17.14
C VAL A 281 25.79 -77.29 17.79
N GLY A 282 25.27 -78.05 18.76
CA GLY A 282 24.09 -77.75 19.56
C GLY A 282 24.29 -76.61 20.56
N VAL A 283 23.23 -75.86 20.84
CA VAL A 283 22.37 -75.93 22.05
C VAL A 283 23.01 -75.31 23.30
N ALA A 284 22.40 -74.23 23.80
CA ALA A 284 21.85 -74.20 25.16
C ALA A 284 21.03 -72.92 25.44
N ARG A 285 19.79 -73.12 25.90
CA ARG A 285 18.97 -72.16 26.64
C ARG A 285 19.48 -72.04 28.08
N GLY A 286 19.30 -70.88 28.73
CA GLY A 286 19.37 -70.82 30.20
C GLY A 286 19.25 -69.43 30.84
N ARG A 287 18.04 -69.14 31.35
CA ARG A 287 17.60 -68.10 32.33
C ARG A 287 18.62 -67.59 33.39
N ALA A 288 18.61 -66.25 33.61
CA ALA A 288 18.49 -65.41 34.85
C ALA A 288 19.18 -65.82 36.19
N PRO A 289 19.27 -64.99 37.28
CA PRO A 289 18.86 -63.58 37.52
C PRO A 289 19.92 -62.68 38.26
N ALA A 290 19.52 -61.40 38.47
CA ALA A 290 19.81 -60.45 39.57
C ALA A 290 21.12 -60.50 40.41
N THR A 291 21.75 -59.34 40.63
CA THR A 291 21.89 -58.67 41.95
C THR A 291 22.52 -57.28 41.85
N ARG A 292 22.18 -56.45 42.84
CA ARG A 292 22.69 -55.11 43.15
C ARG A 292 24.16 -55.13 43.60
N GLY A 293 24.84 -54.01 43.34
CA GLY A 293 26.05 -53.53 44.00
C GLY A 293 26.14 -52.03 43.79
#